data_AF-A0A7Y5LCB3-F1
#
_entry.id   AF-A0A7Y5LCB3-F1
#
_cell.length_a   1.000
_cell.length_b   1.000
_cell.length_c   1.000
_cell.angle_alpha   90.00
_cell.angle_beta   90.00
_cell.angle_gamma   90.00
#
_symmetry.space_group_name_H-M   'P 1'
#
loop_
_entity.id
_entity.type
_entity.pdbx_description
1 polymer ?
#
loop_
_entity_poly.entity_id
_entity_poly.type
_entity_poly.pdbx_seq_one_letter_code
_entity_poly.pdbx_strand_id
1 'polypeptide(L)' 'MNLESFRLHCLAKKNVTEEFPFDEETLVFKVAGKMFALADIHVFESVNLKCDPEKAVELRERYEQVMPGYHMNKKH' A
#
# COMPACT_ATOMS: atom_id res chain seq x y z
N MET A 1 -3.24 1.75 -13.48
CA MET A 1 -2.38 0.59 -13.15
C MET A 1 -3.30 -0.56 -12.74
N ASN A 2 -2.96 -1.82 -13.03
CA ASN A 2 -3.73 -3.00 -12.57
C ASN A 2 -2.96 -3.75 -11.46
N LEU A 3 -3.60 -4.76 -10.85
CA LEU A 3 -3.04 -5.52 -9.73
C LEU A 3 -1.68 -6.14 -10.07
N GLU A 4 -1.58 -6.78 -11.24
CA GLU A 4 -0.35 -7.46 -11.66
C GLU A 4 0.81 -6.47 -11.84
N SER A 5 0.55 -5.34 -12.52
CA SER A 5 1.55 -4.28 -12.71
C SER A 5 2.01 -3.69 -11.38
N PHE A 6 1.08 -3.50 -10.44
CA PHE A 6 1.39 -3.02 -9.09
C PHE A 6 2.23 -4.03 -8.31
N ARG A 7 1.83 -5.30 -8.33
CA ARG A 7 2.55 -6.40 -7.68
C ARG A 7 3.98 -6.50 -8.21
N LEU A 8 4.16 -6.55 -9.52
CA LEU A 8 5.48 -6.58 -10.16
C LEU A 8 6.31 -5.35 -9.78
N HIS A 9 5.70 -4.16 -9.74
CA HIS A 9 6.38 -2.94 -9.31
C HIS A 9 6.84 -2.99 -7.84
N CYS A 10 6.06 -3.60 -6.95
CA CYS A 10 6.44 -3.83 -5.56
C CYS A 10 7.57 -4.85 -5.44
N LEU A 11 7.46 -6.00 -6.11
CA LEU A 11 8.43 -7.09 -6.08
C LEU A 11 9.77 -6.73 -6.73
N ALA A 12 9.81 -5.74 -7.63
CA ALA A 12 11.05 -5.25 -8.21
C ALA A 12 11.97 -4.53 -7.19
N LYS A 13 11.46 -4.17 -6.00
CA LYS A 13 12.24 -3.52 -4.94
C LYS A 13 13.05 -4.58 -4.17
N LYS A 14 14.25 -4.21 -3.72
CA LYS A 14 15.14 -5.11 -2.99
C LYS A 14 14.50 -5.59 -1.68
N ASN A 15 14.63 -6.88 -1.39
CA ASN A 15 14.19 -7.52 -0.15
C ASN A 15 12.68 -7.35 0.13
N VAL A 16 11.86 -7.31 -0.92
CA VAL A 16 10.41 -7.31 -0.78
C VAL A 16 9.87 -8.74 -0.77
N THR A 17 8.96 -8.99 0.17
CA THR A 17 8.12 -10.18 0.23
C THR A 17 6.65 -9.78 0.14
N GLU A 18 5.79 -10.71 -0.25
CA GLU A 18 4.34 -10.54 -0.23
C GLU A 18 3.70 -11.70 0.53
N GLU A 19 2.61 -11.43 1.23
CA GLU A 19 1.86 -12.42 2.01
C GLU A 19 0.43 -11.94 2.27
N PHE A 20 -0.39 -12.83 2.85
CA PHE A 20 -1.79 -12.63 3.22
C PHE A 20 -1.94 -12.74 4.74
N PRO A 21 -1.52 -11.73 5.52
CA PRO A 21 -1.41 -11.85 6.97
C PRO A 21 -2.72 -11.56 7.71
N PHE A 22 -3.76 -11.10 7.01
CA PHE A 22 -5.05 -10.71 7.59
C PHE A 22 -6.19 -11.63 7.16
N ASP A 23 -6.28 -11.90 5.86
CA ASP A 23 -7.29 -12.72 5.18
C ASP A 23 -6.72 -13.20 3.84
N GLU A 24 -7.51 -13.92 3.04
CA GLU A 24 -7.09 -14.49 1.75
C GLU A 24 -7.16 -13.49 0.58
N GLU A 25 -7.56 -12.23 0.84
CA GLU A 25 -7.87 -11.25 -0.21
C GLU A 25 -6.94 -10.01 -0.15
N THR A 26 -6.39 -9.70 1.03
CA THR A 26 -5.54 -8.54 1.27
C THR A 26 -4.07 -8.90 1.09
N LEU A 27 -3.53 -8.60 -0.09
CA LEU A 27 -2.12 -8.80 -0.39
C LEU A 27 -1.28 -7.70 0.28
N VAL A 28 -0.38 -8.10 1.17
CA VAL A 28 0.51 -7.20 1.91
C VAL A 28 1.95 -7.34 1.42
N PHE A 29 2.57 -6.22 1.07
CA PHE A 29 3.98 -6.14 0.73
C PHE A 29 4.82 -5.65 1.90
N LYS A 30 5.89 -6.38 2.20
CA LYS A 30 6.83 -6.07 3.27
C LYS A 30 8.24 -5.88 2.71
N VAL A 31 8.99 -4.94 3.26
CA VAL A 31 10.43 -4.78 3.02
C VAL A 31 11.17 -5.12 4.30
N ALA A 32 12.09 -6.09 4.26
CA ALA A 32 12.78 -6.59 5.45
C ALA A 32 11.81 -6.89 6.63
N GLY A 33 10.69 -7.55 6.33
CA GLY A 33 9.67 -7.92 7.33
C GLY A 33 8.75 -6.80 7.79
N LYS A 34 8.90 -5.56 7.30
CA LYS A 34 8.02 -4.43 7.63
C LYS A 34 7.08 -4.09 6.47
N MET A 35 5.77 -4.10 6.73
CA MET A 35 4.75 -3.70 5.76
C MET A 35 4.96 -2.27 5.25
N PHE A 36 4.84 -2.06 3.95
CA PHE A 36 4.87 -0.74 3.31
C PHE A 36 3.72 -0.51 2.31
N ALA A 37 3.09 -1.57 1.80
CA ALA A 37 1.94 -1.46 0.91
C ALA A 37 0.95 -2.61 1.12
N LEU A 38 -0.33 -2.38 0.86
CA LEU A 38 -1.33 -3.44 0.75
C LEU A 38 -2.42 -3.08 -0.26
N ALA A 39 -3.05 -4.11 -0.84
CA ALA A 39 -4.15 -3.96 -1.78
C ALA A 39 -5.07 -5.18 -1.72
N ASP A 40 -6.35 -4.95 -2.02
CA ASP A 40 -7.33 -6.01 -2.25
C ASP A 40 -7.12 -6.62 -3.65
N ILE A 41 -7.04 -7.95 -3.75
CA ILE A 41 -6.76 -8.65 -5.01
C ILE A 41 -7.99 -8.81 -5.92
N HIS A 42 -9.20 -8.66 -5.39
CA HIS A 42 -10.44 -8.84 -6.13
C HIS A 42 -10.99 -7.52 -6.66
N VAL A 43 -11.02 -6.48 -5.81
CA VAL A 43 -11.54 -5.16 -6.14
C VAL A 43 -10.46 -4.29 -6.78
N PHE A 44 -9.26 -4.24 -6.19
CA PHE A 44 -8.11 -3.45 -6.63
C PHE A 44 -8.43 -1.99 -7.04
N GLU A 45 -9.34 -1.32 -6.35
CA GLU A 45 -9.68 0.09 -6.62
C GLU A 45 -8.72 1.07 -5.94
N SER A 46 -8.06 0.65 -4.87
CA SER A 46 -7.14 1.47 -4.09
C SER A 46 -5.99 0.65 -3.52
N VAL A 47 -4.93 1.36 -3.11
CA VAL A 47 -3.78 0.77 -2.40
C VAL A 47 -3.50 1.62 -1.16
N ASN A 48 -3.20 0.96 -0.05
CA ASN A 48 -2.71 1.63 1.15
C ASN A 48 -1.18 1.59 1.15
N LEU A 49 -0.55 2.75 1.35
CA LEU A 49 0.90 2.91 1.35
C LEU A 49 1.34 3.57 2.65
N LYS A 50 2.46 3.12 3.21
CA LYS A 50 3.14 3.90 4.26
C LYS A 50 3.83 5.10 3.62
N CYS A 51 3.68 6.25 4.26
CA CYS A 51 4.26 7.49 3.80
C CYS A 51 4.97 8.20 4.96
N ASP A 52 5.86 9.13 4.61
CA ASP A 52 6.28 10.13 5.59
C ASP A 52 5.05 10.99 5.98
N PRO A 53 4.81 11.26 7.28
CA PRO A 53 3.63 12.00 7.73
C PRO A 53 3.46 13.39 7.11
N GLU A 54 4.54 14.15 6.95
CA GLU A 54 4.48 15.50 6.38
C GLU A 54 4.14 15.42 4.89
N LYS A 55 4.77 14.48 4.19
CA LYS A 55 4.45 14.19 2.79
C LYS A 55 3.03 13.67 2.60
N ALA A 56 2.50 12.88 3.53
CA ALA A 56 1.13 12.40 3.47
C ALA A 56 0.12 13.55 3.54
N VAL A 57 0.38 14.57 4.36
CA VAL A 57 -0.44 15.78 4.43
C VAL A 57 -0.37 16.55 3.11
N GLU A 58 0.83 16.83 2.61
CA GLU A 58 1.03 17.53 1.33
C GLU A 58 0.30 16.83 0.17
N LEU A 59 0.41 15.50 0.10
CA LEU A 59 -0.23 14.72 -0.97
C LEU A 59 -1.76 14.75 -0.88
N ARG A 60 -2.34 14.71 0.33
CA ARG A 60 -3.79 14.82 0.56
C ARG A 60 -4.32 16.22 0.21
N GLU A 61 -3.53 17.27 0.45
CA GLU A 61 -3.90 18.64 0.05
C GLU A 61 -3.82 18.83 -1.46
N ARG A 62 -2.87 18.17 -2.12
CA ARG A 62 -2.62 18.33 -3.56
C ARG A 62 -3.53 17.47 -4.44
N TYR A 63 -3.94 16.30 -3.96
CA TYR A 63 -4.67 15.31 -4.76
C TYR A 63 -5.86 14.76 -3.98
N GLU A 64 -7.08 15.04 -4.48
CA GLU A 64 -8.34 14.58 -3.87
C GLU A 64 -8.46 13.05 -3.77
N GLN A 65 -7.74 12.32 -4.63
CA GLN A 65 -7.71 10.86 -4.64
C GLN A 65 -6.82 10.27 -3.55
N VAL A 66 -5.95 11.08 -2.91
CA VAL A 66 -5.13 10.62 -1.79
C VAL A 66 -5.95 10.78 -0.52
N MET A 67 -6.45 9.64 -0.02
CA MET A 67 -7.29 9.60 1.16
C MET A 67 -6.50 9.09 2.39
N PRO A 68 -6.96 9.36 3.63
CA PRO A 68 -6.42 8.72 4.82
C PRO A 68 -6.52 7.19 4.72
N GLY A 69 -5.48 6.49 5.18
CA GLY A 69 -5.42 5.04 5.05
C GLY A 69 -6.57 4.30 5.74
N TYR A 70 -7.24 3.41 5.01
CA TYR A 70 -8.33 2.59 5.52
C TYR A 70 -7.78 1.50 6.45
N HIS A 71 -8.35 1.36 7.65
CA HIS A 71 -7.90 0.45 8.73
C HIS A 71 -6.43 0.57 9.16
N MET A 72 -5.74 1.61 8.69
CA MET A 72 -4.33 1.89 8.98
C MET A 72 -4.20 3.09 9.92
N ASN A 73 -3.03 3.24 10.53
CA ASN A 73 -2.73 4.43 11.32
C ASN A 73 -2.70 5.65 10.40
N LYS A 74 -3.64 6.59 10.59
CA LYS A 74 -3.84 7.76 9.72
C LYS A 74 -2.70 8.80 9.79
N LYS A 75 -1.82 8.67 10.78
CA LYS A 75 -0.62 9.51 10.96
C LYS A 75 0.53 9.11 10.02
N HIS A 76 0.59 7.84 9.60
CA HIS A 76 1.68 7.26 8.82
C HIS A 76 1.19 6.71 7.48
#